data_AF-A0A1Q5UEB3-F1
#
_entry.id   AF-A0A1Q5UEB3-F1
#
_cell.length_a   1.000
_cell.length_b   1.000
_cell.length_c   1.000
_cell.angle_alpha   90.00
_cell.angle_beta   90.00
_cell.angle_gamma   90.00
#
_symmetry.space_group_name_H-M   'P 1'
#
loop_
_entity.id
_entity.type
_entity.pdbx_description
1 polymer ?
#
loop_
_entity_poly.entity_id
_entity_poly.type
_entity_poly.pdbx_seq_one_letter_code
_entity_poly.pdbx_strand_id
1 'polypeptide(L)'
;MDDELLFSRFLAGTGQRRLARFFTTTSITTMAAPETRVVSVQRLSEGPGSRSLAEWWADEKKLQTPESKAIEEAAQILRTSDIPVAFPTETVYGLGADATRSASVQGIYRAKQRPSDNPLIVHVDSIEMLNRLLNPTPQTPRSPDSTKTPHINIPEIYQPLLDRFWPGPLTVILPNPSGSELAPEVTSNLTTFGVRMPSSALARLLIHATDRPLAAPSANASTKPSPTTAQHVYHDLHGRIELILDGGPSGVGVESTVVDGLCHPPAILRPGGIGIEEIRTCPGWQDVIVAYNDGTLDVKEIPRAPGMKYRHYSPKARVVLFEANSHFAGVKRHVQKDLSDSAIGAHNIGIIRTRNWPQGLGLATTDTLISSLRPVSSAIEGLHSFPVPVQETGSPSSRTKTAYDYHLGSETGAIAHGLFAALRALDELDVDVIYVEGISDRDGDLAAAVMNRLRKAAGAEMKV
;
A
#
# COMPACT_ATOMS: atom_id res chain seq x y z
N MET A 1 -16.58 17.45 -64.30
CA MET A 1 -15.54 18.46 -64.01
C MET A 1 -14.83 18.05 -62.74
N ASP A 2 -13.84 17.18 -62.74
CA ASP A 2 -13.23 16.25 -63.69
C ASP A 2 -11.92 15.95 -62.98
N ASP A 3 -11.76 14.73 -62.48
CA ASP A 3 -10.50 14.00 -62.58
C ASP A 3 -10.75 12.59 -62.08
N GLU A 4 -11.29 11.80 -63.01
CA GLU A 4 -11.29 10.35 -63.00
C GLU A 4 -10.55 9.92 -64.27
N LEU A 5 -9.89 8.75 -64.22
CA LEU A 5 -9.26 7.98 -65.30
C LEU A 5 -7.74 8.15 -65.45
N LEU A 6 -7.02 7.14 -64.96
CA LEU A 6 -6.40 6.13 -65.84
C LEU A 6 -5.62 5.13 -64.98
N PHE A 7 -6.21 3.96 -64.73
CA PHE A 7 -5.53 2.69 -65.04
C PHE A 7 -6.54 1.54 -64.91
N SER A 8 -6.90 0.95 -66.04
CA SER A 8 -7.83 -0.16 -66.13
C SER A 8 -7.13 -1.40 -66.69
N ARG A 9 -7.46 -2.54 -66.06
CA ARG A 9 -7.57 -3.91 -66.60
C ARG A 9 -6.29 -4.73 -66.76
N PHE A 10 -6.25 -5.83 -65.99
CA PHE A 10 -5.94 -7.15 -66.56
C PHE A 10 -6.72 -8.27 -65.83
N LEU A 11 -7.60 -8.90 -66.61
CA LEU A 11 -8.18 -10.27 -66.59
C LEU A 11 -8.99 -10.83 -65.41
N ALA A 12 -10.00 -11.60 -65.84
CA ALA A 12 -11.13 -12.14 -65.13
C ALA A 12 -11.04 -13.68 -64.95
N GLY A 13 -11.86 -14.21 -64.03
CA GLY A 13 -12.14 -15.64 -63.80
C GLY A 13 -11.61 -16.07 -62.42
N THR A 14 -12.36 -16.65 -61.48
CA THR A 14 -13.55 -17.51 -61.57
C THR A 14 -14.24 -17.62 -60.19
N GLY A 15 -15.58 -17.58 -60.18
CA GLY A 15 -16.47 -18.35 -59.28
C GLY A 15 -16.36 -18.23 -57.76
N GLN A 16 -17.03 -17.24 -57.15
CA GLN A 16 -17.31 -17.20 -55.71
C GLN A 16 -18.61 -17.98 -55.39
N ARG A 17 -18.48 -19.11 -54.69
CA ARG A 17 -19.59 -19.78 -54.00
C ARG A 17 -19.97 -18.97 -52.75
N ARG A 18 -21.27 -18.69 -52.62
CA ARG A 18 -21.89 -18.08 -51.42
C ARG A 18 -21.63 -18.94 -50.18
N LEU A 19 -21.01 -18.34 -49.17
CA LEU A 19 -21.08 -18.77 -47.77
C LEU A 19 -21.60 -17.58 -46.97
N ALA A 20 -22.89 -17.62 -46.63
CA ALA A 20 -23.48 -16.66 -45.70
C ALA A 20 -22.90 -16.93 -44.31
N ARG A 21 -22.04 -16.03 -43.82
CA ARG A 21 -21.70 -15.96 -42.39
C ARG A 21 -22.69 -15.01 -41.73
N PHE A 22 -23.55 -15.57 -40.89
CA PHE A 22 -24.31 -14.82 -39.90
C PHE A 22 -23.31 -14.14 -38.95
N PHE A 23 -23.15 -12.83 -39.09
CA PHE A 23 -22.56 -12.01 -38.05
C PHE A 23 -23.64 -11.73 -37.01
N THR A 24 -23.65 -12.50 -35.93
CA THR A 24 -24.30 -12.07 -34.70
C THR A 24 -23.45 -10.95 -34.12
N THR A 25 -23.91 -9.71 -34.28
CA THR A 25 -23.45 -8.55 -33.51
C THR A 25 -23.75 -8.81 -32.04
N THR A 26 -22.78 -9.35 -31.31
CA THR A 26 -22.79 -9.31 -29.85
C THR A 26 -22.61 -7.84 -29.47
N SER A 27 -23.70 -7.19 -29.07
CA SER A 27 -23.63 -5.89 -28.41
C SER A 27 -22.67 -6.03 -27.24
N ILE A 28 -21.53 -5.36 -27.31
CA ILE A 28 -20.69 -5.13 -26.15
C ILE A 28 -21.51 -4.18 -25.28
N THR A 29 -22.29 -4.74 -24.37
CA THR A 29 -22.82 -3.99 -23.24
C THR A 29 -21.61 -3.46 -22.50
N THR A 30 -21.30 -2.19 -22.69
CA THR A 30 -20.41 -1.44 -21.79
C THR A 30 -20.98 -1.62 -20.39
N MET A 31 -20.42 -2.56 -19.62
CA MET A 31 -20.72 -2.66 -18.20
C MET A 31 -20.42 -1.28 -17.61
N ALA A 32 -21.43 -0.65 -17.02
CA ALA A 32 -21.25 0.58 -16.27
C ALA A 32 -20.13 0.34 -15.25
N ALA A 33 -19.23 1.32 -15.10
CA ALA A 33 -18.18 1.21 -14.09
C ALA A 33 -18.84 0.91 -12.72
N PRO A 34 -18.32 -0.06 -11.95
CA PRO A 34 -18.90 -0.38 -10.66
C PRO A 34 -18.91 0.87 -9.77
N GLU A 35 -20.09 1.23 -9.26
CA GLU A 35 -20.21 2.32 -8.30
C GLU A 35 -19.54 1.88 -6.98
N THR A 36 -18.46 2.56 -6.60
CA THR A 36 -17.73 2.23 -5.37
C THR A 36 -18.48 2.77 -4.16
N ARG A 37 -18.83 1.88 -3.23
CA ARG A 37 -19.46 2.24 -1.96
C ARG A 37 -18.50 2.13 -0.79
N VAL A 38 -18.58 3.10 0.11
CA VAL A 38 -17.93 3.06 1.42
C VAL A 38 -18.97 2.65 2.45
N VAL A 39 -18.75 1.55 3.15
CA VAL A 39 -19.69 1.01 4.14
C VAL A 39 -19.00 0.95 5.50
N SER A 40 -19.55 1.69 6.46
CA SER A 40 -19.03 1.71 7.82
C SER A 40 -19.22 0.35 8.50
N VAL A 41 -18.15 -0.14 9.11
CA VAL A 41 -18.07 -1.35 9.93
C VAL A 41 -17.32 -1.07 11.25
N GLN A 42 -17.22 0.20 11.65
CA GLN A 42 -16.40 0.65 12.79
C GLN A 42 -16.78 -0.02 14.12
N ARG A 43 -18.06 -0.36 14.31
CA ARG A 43 -18.53 -1.10 15.49
C ARG A 43 -17.81 -2.45 15.65
N LEU A 44 -17.45 -3.10 14.54
CA LEU A 44 -16.76 -4.39 14.56
C LEU A 44 -15.24 -4.25 14.80
N SER A 45 -14.70 -3.03 14.84
CA SER A 45 -13.27 -2.80 15.11
C SER A 45 -12.86 -3.15 16.55
N GLU A 46 -13.80 -3.18 17.50
CA GLU A 46 -13.53 -3.57 18.91
C GLU A 46 -13.13 -5.06 19.05
N GLY A 47 -13.54 -5.89 18.10
CA GLY A 47 -13.19 -7.30 18.06
C GLY A 47 -14.02 -8.20 18.98
N PRO A 48 -13.62 -9.48 19.13
CA PRO A 48 -14.44 -10.49 19.78
C PRO A 48 -14.47 -10.42 21.32
N GLY A 49 -13.60 -9.61 21.94
CA GLY A 49 -13.35 -9.65 23.37
C GLY A 49 -12.76 -11.01 23.79
N SER A 50 -13.42 -11.71 24.72
CA SER A 50 -13.01 -13.05 25.17
C SER A 50 -13.51 -14.20 24.30
N ARG A 51 -14.38 -13.93 23.31
CA ARG A 51 -14.96 -14.96 22.42
C ARG A 51 -13.96 -15.40 21.36
N SER A 52 -14.16 -16.61 20.83
CA SER A 52 -13.49 -16.99 19.59
C SER A 52 -14.03 -16.20 18.38
N LEU A 53 -13.26 -16.17 17.31
CA LEU A 53 -13.66 -15.49 16.06
C LEU A 53 -14.94 -16.10 15.47
N ALA A 54 -15.09 -17.42 15.55
CA ALA A 54 -16.24 -18.16 15.05
C ALA A 54 -17.51 -17.89 15.87
N GLU A 55 -17.41 -17.88 17.20
CA GLU A 55 -18.52 -17.53 18.09
C GLU A 55 -18.97 -16.09 17.88
N TRP A 56 -18.01 -15.15 17.84
CA TRP A 56 -18.31 -13.75 17.58
C TRP A 56 -18.99 -13.55 16.23
N TRP A 57 -18.50 -14.23 15.18
CA TRP A 57 -19.13 -14.16 13.87
C TRP A 57 -20.56 -14.74 13.87
N ALA A 58 -20.77 -15.89 14.50
CA ALA A 58 -22.09 -16.50 14.60
C ALA A 58 -23.09 -15.59 15.33
N ASP A 59 -22.67 -14.87 16.36
CA ASP A 59 -23.50 -13.89 17.07
C ASP A 59 -23.83 -12.68 16.18
N GLU A 60 -22.83 -12.09 15.51
CA GLU A 60 -23.03 -10.96 14.58
C GLU A 60 -23.98 -11.33 13.42
N LYS A 61 -23.88 -12.55 12.89
CA LYS A 61 -24.81 -13.07 11.88
C LYS A 61 -26.23 -13.21 12.42
N LYS A 62 -26.42 -13.61 13.68
CA LYS A 62 -27.78 -13.70 14.27
C LYS A 62 -28.40 -12.31 14.46
N LEU A 63 -27.58 -11.32 14.81
CA LEU A 63 -28.04 -9.95 15.04
C LEU A 63 -28.43 -9.23 13.73
N GLN A 64 -27.94 -9.67 12.57
CA GLN A 64 -28.30 -9.12 11.25
C GLN A 64 -28.14 -7.59 11.16
N THR A 65 -27.11 -7.06 11.83
CA THR A 65 -26.77 -5.64 11.82
C THR A 65 -26.34 -5.18 10.42
N PRO A 66 -26.39 -3.87 10.12
CA PRO A 66 -25.85 -3.35 8.87
C PRO A 66 -24.39 -3.76 8.64
N GLU A 67 -23.56 -3.78 9.69
CA GLU A 67 -22.16 -4.17 9.58
C GLU A 67 -21.97 -5.67 9.32
N SER A 68 -22.76 -6.54 9.97
CA SER A 68 -22.66 -7.98 9.69
C SER A 68 -23.12 -8.33 8.28
N LYS A 69 -24.15 -7.64 7.77
CA LYS A 69 -24.56 -7.73 6.35
C LYS A 69 -23.46 -7.25 5.40
N ALA A 70 -22.76 -6.16 5.74
CA ALA A 70 -21.64 -5.65 4.95
C ALA A 70 -20.48 -6.66 4.89
N ILE A 71 -20.17 -7.35 5.99
CA ILE A 71 -19.17 -8.41 6.02
C ILE A 71 -19.63 -9.64 5.22
N GLU A 72 -20.90 -10.04 5.31
CA GLU A 72 -21.45 -11.12 4.49
C GLU A 72 -21.39 -10.80 2.99
N GLU A 73 -21.75 -9.57 2.61
CA GLU A 73 -21.65 -9.07 1.24
C GLU A 73 -20.19 -9.11 0.76
N ALA A 74 -19.26 -8.53 1.53
CA ALA A 74 -17.83 -8.54 1.21
C ALA A 74 -17.28 -9.96 1.04
N ALA A 75 -17.61 -10.87 1.97
CA ALA A 75 -17.21 -12.27 1.91
C ALA A 75 -17.78 -12.96 0.67
N GLN A 76 -19.00 -12.62 0.26
CA GLN A 76 -19.60 -13.15 -0.96
C GLN A 76 -18.90 -12.65 -2.22
N ILE A 77 -18.63 -11.33 -2.31
CA ILE A 77 -17.87 -10.72 -3.41
C ILE A 77 -16.51 -11.40 -3.55
N LEU A 78 -15.79 -11.58 -2.45
CA LEU A 78 -14.47 -12.23 -2.43
C LEU A 78 -14.53 -13.69 -2.89
N ARG A 79 -15.61 -14.41 -2.54
CA ARG A 79 -15.80 -15.82 -2.96
C ARG A 79 -16.20 -15.98 -4.41
N THR A 80 -17.04 -15.09 -4.96
CA THR A 80 -17.70 -15.35 -6.25
C THR A 80 -17.30 -14.42 -7.37
N SER A 81 -16.76 -13.23 -7.07
CA SER A 81 -16.36 -12.26 -8.09
C SER A 81 -14.83 -12.28 -8.34
N ASP A 82 -14.42 -11.54 -9.36
CA ASP A 82 -13.00 -11.23 -9.63
C ASP A 82 -12.64 -9.80 -9.18
N ILE A 83 -13.54 -9.14 -8.46
CA ILE A 83 -13.40 -7.75 -8.01
C ILE A 83 -12.90 -7.76 -6.56
N PRO A 84 -11.78 -7.09 -6.27
CA PRO A 84 -11.25 -7.05 -4.93
C PRO A 84 -12.08 -6.13 -4.01
N VAL A 85 -12.04 -6.42 -2.71
CA VAL A 85 -12.68 -5.62 -1.65
C VAL A 85 -11.60 -4.93 -0.82
N ALA A 86 -11.76 -3.64 -0.54
CA ALA A 86 -10.86 -2.93 0.35
C ALA A 86 -11.31 -3.04 1.82
N PHE A 87 -10.36 -3.28 2.72
CA PHE A 87 -10.63 -3.47 4.15
C PHE A 87 -9.49 -2.94 5.03
N PRO A 88 -9.76 -2.51 6.27
CA PRO A 88 -8.76 -1.95 7.17
C PRO A 88 -7.94 -3.05 7.84
N THR A 89 -6.65 -2.76 8.05
CA THR A 89 -5.78 -3.50 8.98
C THR A 89 -5.20 -2.55 10.03
N GLU A 90 -4.49 -3.08 11.02
CA GLU A 90 -3.72 -2.30 11.98
C GLU A 90 -2.58 -1.51 11.32
N THR A 91 -2.12 -1.94 10.14
CA THR A 91 -1.02 -1.29 9.40
C THR A 91 -1.51 -0.22 8.43
N VAL A 92 -2.15 -0.65 7.35
CA VAL A 92 -2.71 0.16 6.26
C VAL A 92 -3.95 -0.56 5.72
N TYR A 93 -4.79 0.12 4.95
CA TYR A 93 -5.89 -0.54 4.25
C TYR A 93 -5.35 -1.51 3.19
N GLY A 94 -5.90 -2.72 3.17
CA GLY A 94 -5.58 -3.78 2.21
C GLY A 94 -6.62 -3.88 1.10
N LEU A 95 -6.20 -4.29 -0.10
CA LEU A 95 -7.08 -4.59 -1.22
C LEU A 95 -7.13 -6.10 -1.44
N GLY A 96 -8.13 -6.76 -0.85
CA GLY A 96 -8.22 -8.21 -0.78
C GLY A 96 -8.88 -8.85 -1.99
N ALA A 97 -8.37 -9.99 -2.40
CA ALA A 97 -9.05 -10.97 -3.24
C ALA A 97 -8.71 -12.39 -2.77
N ASP A 98 -9.53 -13.37 -3.13
CA ASP A 98 -9.23 -14.79 -2.86
C ASP A 98 -7.87 -15.18 -3.46
N ALA A 99 -6.92 -15.55 -2.60
CA ALA A 99 -5.56 -15.89 -2.99
C ALA A 99 -5.48 -17.19 -3.80
N THR A 100 -6.55 -17.99 -3.82
CA THR A 100 -6.62 -19.27 -4.52
C THR A 100 -7.22 -19.18 -5.93
N ARG A 101 -7.69 -17.98 -6.32
CA ARG A 101 -8.34 -17.74 -7.62
C ARG A 101 -7.55 -16.76 -8.47
N SER A 102 -6.94 -17.25 -9.56
CA SER A 102 -6.13 -16.41 -10.47
C SER A 102 -6.89 -15.18 -10.98
N ALA A 103 -8.14 -15.34 -11.42
CA ALA A 103 -8.93 -14.22 -11.93
C ALA A 103 -9.18 -13.12 -10.87
N SER A 104 -9.41 -13.51 -9.62
CA SER A 104 -9.57 -12.59 -8.49
C SER A 104 -8.26 -11.88 -8.14
N VAL A 105 -7.13 -12.58 -8.15
CA VAL A 105 -5.80 -11.99 -7.92
C VAL A 105 -5.42 -11.03 -9.07
N GLN A 106 -5.72 -11.38 -10.31
CA GLN A 106 -5.58 -10.48 -11.46
C GLN A 106 -6.47 -9.23 -11.33
N GLY A 107 -7.63 -9.35 -10.67
CA GLY A 107 -8.47 -8.22 -10.25
C GLY A 107 -7.72 -7.15 -9.44
N ILE A 108 -6.88 -7.58 -8.49
CA ILE A 108 -6.02 -6.67 -7.70
C ILE A 108 -5.06 -5.90 -8.61
N TYR A 109 -4.35 -6.61 -9.50
CA TYR A 109 -3.38 -5.98 -10.41
C TYR A 109 -4.07 -5.00 -11.37
N ARG A 110 -5.24 -5.35 -11.89
CA ARG A 110 -6.07 -4.48 -12.74
C ARG A 110 -6.52 -3.22 -11.99
N ALA A 111 -7.14 -3.36 -10.82
CA ALA A 111 -7.64 -2.22 -10.05
C ALA A 111 -6.51 -1.25 -9.65
N LYS A 112 -5.36 -1.77 -9.23
CA LYS A 112 -4.21 -0.96 -8.81
C LYS A 112 -3.37 -0.43 -9.98
N GLN A 113 -3.56 -0.96 -11.20
CA GLN A 113 -2.63 -0.78 -12.32
C GLN A 113 -1.19 -1.14 -11.91
N ARG A 114 -1.05 -2.29 -11.25
CA ARG A 114 0.22 -2.77 -10.66
C ARG A 114 0.92 -3.76 -11.60
N PRO A 115 2.26 -3.72 -11.73
CA PRO A 115 3.02 -4.75 -12.43
C PRO A 115 2.83 -6.14 -11.80
N SER A 116 2.68 -7.18 -12.62
CA SER A 116 2.42 -8.56 -12.17
C SER A 116 3.65 -9.29 -11.61
N ASP A 117 4.85 -8.70 -11.74
CA ASP A 117 6.11 -9.26 -11.24
C ASP A 117 6.38 -8.93 -9.75
N ASN A 118 5.45 -8.24 -9.09
CA ASN A 118 5.56 -7.86 -7.69
C ASN A 118 4.61 -8.74 -6.85
N PRO A 119 5.14 -9.65 -6.01
CA PRO A 119 4.33 -10.61 -5.27
C PRO A 119 3.39 -9.92 -4.28
N LEU A 120 2.40 -10.68 -3.80
CA LEU A 120 1.39 -10.25 -2.84
C LEU A 120 1.55 -10.99 -1.51
N ILE A 121 1.15 -10.34 -0.42
CA ILE A 121 1.11 -10.97 0.91
C ILE A 121 -0.25 -11.64 1.10
N VAL A 122 -0.22 -12.92 1.46
CA VAL A 122 -1.40 -13.69 1.83
C VAL A 122 -1.75 -13.41 3.28
N HIS A 123 -3.01 -13.09 3.53
CA HIS A 123 -3.56 -12.87 4.86
C HIS A 123 -4.41 -14.06 5.27
N VAL A 124 -4.21 -14.53 6.50
CA VAL A 124 -4.93 -15.66 7.11
C VAL A 124 -5.58 -15.22 8.43
N ASP A 125 -6.65 -15.90 8.86
CA ASP A 125 -7.31 -15.63 10.14
C ASP A 125 -6.74 -16.47 11.30
N SER A 126 -6.09 -17.59 10.98
CA SER A 126 -5.77 -18.68 11.90
C SER A 126 -4.58 -19.52 11.43
N ILE A 127 -3.92 -20.22 12.37
CA ILE A 127 -2.83 -21.16 12.05
C ILE A 127 -3.40 -22.38 11.31
N GLU A 128 -4.64 -22.75 11.62
CA GLU A 128 -5.39 -23.81 10.95
C GLU A 128 -5.56 -23.50 9.46
N MET A 129 -5.92 -22.25 9.10
CA MET A 129 -6.00 -21.84 7.68
C MET A 129 -4.64 -21.87 6.99
N LEU A 130 -3.57 -21.43 7.66
CA LEU A 130 -2.21 -21.53 7.13
C LEU A 130 -1.79 -22.99 6.91
N ASN A 131 -2.13 -23.88 7.84
CA ASN A 131 -1.85 -25.31 7.70
C ASN A 131 -2.59 -25.93 6.52
N ARG A 132 -3.84 -25.50 6.23
CA ARG A 132 -4.57 -25.92 5.01
C ARG A 132 -3.85 -25.48 3.73
N LEU A 133 -3.29 -24.27 3.72
CA LEU A 133 -2.49 -23.76 2.60
C LEU A 133 -1.17 -24.52 2.41
N LEU A 134 -0.48 -24.85 3.49
CA LEU A 134 0.79 -25.59 3.44
C LEU A 134 0.58 -27.08 3.08
N ASN A 135 -0.56 -27.65 3.47
CA ASN A 135 -0.88 -29.07 3.33
C ASN A 135 -2.25 -29.28 2.67
N PRO A 136 -2.40 -28.93 1.37
CA PRO A 136 -3.68 -29.08 0.69
C PRO A 136 -4.07 -30.57 0.56
N THR A 137 -5.31 -30.90 0.88
CA THR A 137 -5.84 -32.26 0.71
C THR A 137 -6.05 -32.54 -0.78
N PRO A 138 -5.48 -33.62 -1.35
CA PRO A 138 -5.70 -33.95 -2.75
C PRO A 138 -7.19 -34.18 -3.04
N GLN A 139 -7.75 -33.49 -4.04
CA GLN A 139 -9.15 -33.62 -4.45
C GLN A 139 -9.46 -34.95 -5.17
N THR A 140 -8.43 -35.72 -5.53
CA THR A 140 -8.58 -37.05 -6.15
C THR A 140 -8.07 -38.14 -5.20
N PRO A 141 -8.79 -39.28 -5.04
CA PRO A 141 -8.27 -40.41 -4.30
C PRO A 141 -7.00 -40.88 -5.00
N ARG A 142 -5.84 -40.65 -4.37
CA ARG A 142 -4.59 -41.16 -4.91
C ARG A 142 -4.64 -42.68 -4.86
N SER A 143 -4.07 -43.32 -5.89
CA SER A 143 -3.79 -44.76 -5.87
C SER A 143 -3.11 -45.12 -4.54
N PRO A 144 -3.42 -46.28 -3.91
CA PRO A 144 -2.87 -46.68 -2.61
C PRO A 144 -1.33 -46.71 -2.54
N ASP A 145 -0.66 -46.62 -3.69
CA ASP A 145 0.79 -46.58 -3.86
C ASP A 145 1.40 -45.15 -3.99
N SER A 146 0.61 -44.08 -3.86
CA SER A 146 1.18 -42.73 -3.95
C SER A 146 1.98 -42.43 -2.67
N THR A 147 3.28 -42.22 -2.84
CA THR A 147 4.19 -41.70 -1.82
C THR A 147 3.54 -40.56 -1.04
N LYS A 148 3.40 -40.72 0.29
CA LYS A 148 2.92 -39.69 1.21
C LYS A 148 3.72 -38.40 0.96
N THR A 149 3.08 -37.38 0.41
CA THR A 149 3.70 -36.06 0.34
C THR A 149 4.03 -35.64 1.77
N PRO A 150 5.29 -35.30 2.09
CA PRO A 150 5.69 -34.96 3.45
C PRO A 150 4.88 -33.75 3.91
N HIS A 151 4.39 -33.80 5.15
CA HIS A 151 3.67 -32.70 5.77
C HIS A 151 4.62 -31.50 5.90
N ILE A 152 4.24 -30.37 5.34
CA ILE A 152 5.01 -29.13 5.38
C ILE A 152 4.59 -28.37 6.64
N ASN A 153 5.55 -28.20 7.55
CA ASN A 153 5.37 -27.38 8.75
C ASN A 153 5.95 -25.99 8.51
N ILE A 154 5.49 -25.02 9.30
CA ILE A 154 6.17 -23.74 9.42
C ILE A 154 7.59 -24.02 9.96
N PRO A 155 8.65 -23.50 9.30
CA PRO A 155 10.02 -23.67 9.79
C PRO A 155 10.18 -23.20 11.24
N GLU A 156 10.85 -23.99 12.07
CA GLU A 156 10.98 -23.76 13.53
C GLU A 156 11.61 -22.40 13.87
N ILE A 157 12.47 -21.88 12.99
CA ILE A 157 13.07 -20.55 13.11
C ILE A 157 12.02 -19.45 13.30
N TYR A 158 10.81 -19.60 12.74
CA TYR A 158 9.76 -18.60 12.88
C TYR A 158 9.00 -18.67 14.19
N GLN A 159 9.01 -19.80 14.89
CA GLN A 159 8.16 -20.03 16.08
C GLN A 159 8.27 -18.90 17.11
N PRO A 160 9.46 -18.42 17.51
CA PRO A 160 9.56 -17.36 18.52
C PRO A 160 9.08 -15.99 18.01
N LEU A 161 9.06 -15.77 16.69
CA LEU A 161 8.47 -14.57 16.12
C LEU A 161 6.94 -14.69 16.06
N LEU A 162 6.41 -15.85 15.67
CA LEU A 162 4.97 -16.05 15.58
C LEU A 162 4.31 -15.95 16.96
N ASP A 163 4.88 -16.57 17.99
CA ASP A 163 4.35 -16.53 19.37
C ASP A 163 4.28 -15.11 19.93
N ARG A 164 5.20 -14.24 19.50
CA ARG A 164 5.32 -12.88 20.02
C ARG A 164 4.54 -11.86 19.19
N PHE A 165 4.56 -11.99 17.87
CA PHE A 165 4.12 -10.94 16.96
C PHE A 165 2.91 -11.31 16.10
N TRP A 166 2.41 -12.55 16.17
CA TRP A 166 1.14 -12.92 15.56
C TRP A 166 0.03 -13.11 16.60
N PRO A 167 -1.20 -12.65 16.31
CA PRO A 167 -1.57 -11.78 15.19
C PRO A 167 -0.90 -10.39 15.27
N GLY A 168 -0.48 -9.82 14.14
CA GLY A 168 0.18 -8.50 14.14
C GLY A 168 0.91 -8.09 12.86
N PRO A 169 1.73 -7.03 12.93
CA PRO A 169 2.40 -6.42 11.79
C PRO A 169 3.67 -7.17 11.34
N LEU A 170 3.69 -8.51 11.46
CA LEU A 170 4.75 -9.38 10.97
C LEU A 170 4.31 -10.15 9.73
N THR A 171 5.13 -10.14 8.69
CA THR A 171 5.03 -11.03 7.53
C THR A 171 6.24 -11.95 7.49
N VAL A 172 6.02 -13.25 7.37
CA VAL A 172 7.09 -14.25 7.21
C VAL A 172 7.08 -14.82 5.80
N ILE A 173 8.25 -15.17 5.27
CA ILE A 173 8.38 -15.85 3.97
C ILE A 173 8.37 -17.36 4.16
N LEU A 174 7.45 -18.06 3.52
CA LEU A 174 7.35 -19.52 3.57
C LEU A 174 7.61 -20.15 2.20
N PRO A 175 8.12 -21.39 2.15
CA PRO A 175 8.16 -22.17 0.92
C PRO A 175 6.74 -22.37 0.38
N ASN A 176 6.56 -22.21 -0.92
CA ASN A 176 5.30 -22.51 -1.60
C ASN A 176 5.24 -24.01 -1.93
N PRO A 177 4.30 -24.78 -1.35
CA PRO A 177 4.20 -26.22 -1.58
C PRO A 177 4.03 -26.60 -3.06
N SER A 178 4.55 -27.76 -3.43
CA SER A 178 4.19 -28.39 -4.72
C SER A 178 2.71 -28.78 -4.69
N GLY A 179 1.91 -28.20 -5.59
CA GLY A 179 0.45 -28.36 -5.58
C GLY A 179 -0.29 -27.37 -4.68
N SER A 180 0.36 -26.27 -4.30
CA SER A 180 -0.28 -25.14 -3.62
C SER A 180 -1.55 -24.69 -4.33
N GLU A 181 -2.59 -24.39 -3.54
CA GLU A 181 -3.84 -23.82 -4.04
C GLU A 181 -3.71 -22.32 -4.37
N LEU A 182 -2.58 -21.69 -4.02
CA LEU A 182 -2.35 -20.28 -4.32
C LEU A 182 -2.27 -20.06 -5.84
N ALA A 183 -2.95 -19.03 -6.31
CA ALA A 183 -2.83 -18.57 -7.68
C ALA A 183 -1.38 -18.16 -7.99
N PRO A 184 -0.81 -18.51 -9.17
CA PRO A 184 0.57 -18.18 -9.53
C PRO A 184 0.91 -16.69 -9.44
N GLU A 185 -0.09 -15.84 -9.70
CA GLU A 185 0.02 -14.39 -9.62
C GLU A 185 0.31 -13.89 -8.19
N VAL A 186 -0.06 -14.64 -7.15
CA VAL A 186 0.23 -14.27 -5.75
C VAL A 186 1.74 -14.25 -5.52
N THR A 187 2.45 -15.27 -6.00
CA THR A 187 3.89 -15.41 -5.78
C THR A 187 4.72 -14.81 -6.90
N SER A 188 4.10 -14.31 -7.97
CA SER A 188 4.79 -13.92 -9.20
C SER A 188 5.72 -15.04 -9.72
N ASN A 189 5.25 -16.29 -9.64
CA ASN A 189 5.98 -17.53 -9.97
C ASN A 189 7.20 -17.86 -9.08
N LEU A 190 7.35 -17.21 -7.93
CA LEU A 190 8.36 -17.59 -6.94
C LEU A 190 8.00 -18.91 -6.25
N THR A 191 9.04 -19.61 -5.79
CA THR A 191 8.94 -20.83 -4.97
C THR A 191 8.64 -20.53 -3.50
N THR A 192 8.40 -19.27 -3.15
CA THR A 192 8.10 -18.79 -1.81
C THR A 192 6.93 -17.81 -1.85
N PHE A 193 6.23 -17.65 -0.73
CA PHE A 193 5.18 -16.65 -0.58
C PHE A 193 5.29 -15.96 0.78
N GLY A 194 4.84 -14.71 0.84
CA GLY A 194 4.72 -13.98 2.10
C GLY A 194 3.36 -14.21 2.74
N VAL A 195 3.33 -14.52 4.03
CA VAL A 195 2.09 -14.68 4.80
C VAL A 195 2.07 -13.82 6.05
N ARG A 196 0.87 -13.38 6.45
CA ARG A 196 0.61 -12.59 7.65
C ARG A 196 -0.72 -12.97 8.28
N MET A 197 -0.76 -12.98 9.61
CA MET A 197 -2.00 -12.96 10.38
C MET A 197 -2.19 -11.55 10.97
N PRO A 198 -3.06 -10.69 10.41
CA PRO A 198 -3.23 -9.32 10.88
C PRO A 198 -3.84 -9.29 12.29
N SER A 199 -3.45 -8.34 13.14
CA SER A 199 -4.08 -8.18 14.46
C SER A 199 -5.44 -7.47 14.42
N SER A 200 -5.76 -6.80 13.31
CA SER A 200 -7.10 -6.24 13.09
C SER A 200 -8.18 -7.33 13.20
N ALA A 201 -9.02 -7.23 14.23
CA ALA A 201 -10.12 -8.17 14.46
C ALA A 201 -11.10 -8.18 13.27
N LEU A 202 -11.38 -7.01 12.70
CA LEU A 202 -12.20 -6.84 11.51
C LEU A 202 -11.60 -7.53 10.27
N ALA A 203 -10.29 -7.41 10.06
CA ALA A 203 -9.60 -8.09 8.95
C ALA A 203 -9.67 -9.61 9.11
N ARG A 204 -9.38 -10.13 10.32
CA ARG A 204 -9.50 -11.57 10.59
C ARG A 204 -10.95 -12.04 10.45
N LEU A 205 -11.93 -11.27 10.90
CA LEU A 205 -13.36 -11.59 10.76
C LEU A 205 -13.75 -11.71 9.29
N LEU A 206 -13.32 -10.78 8.44
CA LEU A 206 -13.57 -10.85 6.99
C LEU A 206 -12.95 -12.12 6.38
N ILE A 207 -11.68 -12.41 6.68
CA ILE A 207 -10.97 -13.60 6.19
C ILE A 207 -11.72 -14.87 6.64
N HIS A 208 -12.10 -14.92 7.92
CA HIS A 208 -12.87 -16.01 8.51
C HIS A 208 -14.24 -16.19 7.85
N ALA A 209 -15.01 -15.12 7.69
CA ALA A 209 -16.32 -15.12 7.06
C ALA A 209 -16.26 -15.48 5.57
N THR A 210 -15.13 -15.19 4.91
CA THR A 210 -14.88 -15.60 3.53
C THR A 210 -14.54 -17.09 3.43
N ASP A 211 -13.91 -17.65 4.47
CA ASP A 211 -13.29 -18.98 4.51
C ASP A 211 -12.30 -19.19 3.36
N ARG A 212 -11.52 -18.15 3.07
CA ARG A 212 -10.47 -18.15 2.06
C ARG A 212 -9.30 -17.30 2.52
N PRO A 213 -8.05 -17.70 2.23
CA PRO A 213 -6.91 -16.82 2.41
C PRO A 213 -6.99 -15.65 1.42
N LEU A 214 -6.66 -14.44 1.87
CA LEU A 214 -6.80 -13.24 1.05
C LEU A 214 -5.43 -12.71 0.62
N ALA A 215 -5.19 -12.61 -0.69
CA ALA A 215 -4.05 -11.85 -1.20
C ALA A 215 -4.41 -10.37 -1.07
N ALA A 216 -3.60 -9.60 -0.32
CA ALA A 216 -3.93 -8.20 -0.06
C ALA A 216 -2.68 -7.31 -0.01
N PRO A 217 -2.32 -6.60 -1.10
CA PRO A 217 -1.43 -5.45 -1.01
C PRO A 217 -2.15 -4.25 -0.41
N SER A 218 -1.44 -3.14 -0.19
CA SER A 218 -2.03 -1.87 0.21
C SER A 218 -3.10 -1.39 -0.80
N ALA A 219 -4.16 -0.72 -0.36
CA ALA A 219 -5.32 -0.37 -1.19
C ALA A 219 -5.22 0.96 -1.96
N ASN A 220 -4.03 1.32 -2.43
CA ASN A 220 -3.77 2.54 -3.22
C ASN A 220 -3.62 2.22 -4.71
N ALA A 221 -3.71 3.23 -5.59
CA ALA A 221 -3.19 3.10 -6.94
C ALA A 221 -1.67 2.87 -6.89
N SER A 222 -1.10 2.18 -7.88
CA SER A 222 0.36 1.93 -7.90
C SER A 222 1.15 3.25 -7.75
N THR A 223 2.33 3.16 -7.15
CA THR A 223 3.25 4.27 -6.77
C THR A 223 2.77 5.29 -5.73
N LYS A 224 1.46 5.51 -5.56
CA LYS A 224 0.91 6.44 -4.56
C LYS A 224 1.22 6.04 -3.10
N PRO A 225 1.18 6.98 -2.13
CA PRO A 225 1.25 6.69 -0.70
C PRO A 225 0.23 5.63 -0.25
N SER A 226 0.58 4.78 0.71
CA SER A 226 -0.34 3.75 1.22
C SER A 226 -1.55 4.39 1.91
N PRO A 227 -2.76 3.79 1.81
CA PRO A 227 -3.96 4.36 2.41
C PRO A 227 -4.10 3.94 3.87
N THR A 228 -4.27 4.91 4.76
CA THR A 228 -4.55 4.69 6.18
C THR A 228 -6.01 4.93 6.57
N THR A 229 -6.88 5.32 5.63
CA THR A 229 -8.31 5.58 5.84
C THR A 229 -9.12 5.07 4.65
N ALA A 230 -10.41 4.81 4.83
CA ALA A 230 -11.31 4.43 3.74
C ALA A 230 -11.39 5.52 2.65
N GLN A 231 -11.30 6.80 3.04
CA GLN A 231 -11.33 7.92 2.10
C GLN A 231 -10.09 7.94 1.19
N HIS A 232 -8.90 7.58 1.71
CA HIS A 232 -7.71 7.42 0.88
C HIS A 232 -7.89 6.32 -0.18
N VAL A 233 -8.56 5.22 0.18
CA VAL A 233 -8.89 4.14 -0.76
C VAL A 233 -9.88 4.63 -1.81
N TYR A 234 -10.96 5.30 -1.39
CA TYR A 234 -11.98 5.82 -2.29
C TYR A 234 -11.37 6.76 -3.33
N HIS A 235 -10.54 7.73 -2.90
CA HIS A 235 -9.86 8.65 -3.79
C HIS A 235 -9.03 7.93 -4.87
N ASP A 236 -8.38 6.82 -4.52
CA ASP A 236 -7.49 6.10 -5.45
C ASP A 236 -8.21 5.10 -6.35
N LEU A 237 -9.22 4.40 -5.83
CA LEU A 237 -9.81 3.21 -6.44
C LEU A 237 -11.30 3.35 -6.78
N HIS A 238 -11.90 4.54 -6.60
CA HIS A 238 -13.27 4.81 -7.03
C HIS A 238 -13.46 4.47 -8.52
N GLY A 239 -14.55 3.75 -8.82
CA GLY A 239 -14.87 3.23 -10.14
C GLY A 239 -14.08 1.99 -10.56
N ARG A 240 -13.15 1.49 -9.72
CA ARG A 240 -12.32 0.30 -9.99
C ARG A 240 -12.63 -0.88 -9.09
N ILE A 241 -13.28 -0.63 -7.95
CA ILE A 241 -13.72 -1.63 -6.97
C ILE A 241 -15.14 -1.32 -6.52
N GLU A 242 -15.88 -2.32 -6.07
CA GLU A 242 -17.29 -2.14 -5.69
C GLU A 242 -17.47 -1.72 -4.22
N LEU A 243 -16.60 -2.21 -3.34
CA LEU A 243 -16.81 -2.11 -1.89
C LEU A 243 -15.54 -1.75 -1.13
N ILE A 244 -15.69 -0.78 -0.24
CA ILE A 244 -14.71 -0.37 0.76
C ILE A 244 -15.36 -0.52 2.13
N LEU A 245 -14.79 -1.38 2.97
CA LEU A 245 -15.18 -1.48 4.38
C LEU A 245 -14.45 -0.38 5.17
N ASP A 246 -15.19 0.51 5.82
CA ASP A 246 -14.64 1.58 6.66
C ASP A 246 -14.67 1.17 8.14
N GLY A 247 -13.50 0.77 8.65
CA GLY A 247 -13.30 0.48 10.07
C GLY A 247 -12.57 1.59 10.82
N GLY A 248 -12.48 2.79 10.24
CA GLY A 248 -11.73 3.92 10.79
C GLY A 248 -10.25 3.94 10.37
N PRO A 249 -9.45 4.88 10.92
CA PRO A 249 -8.02 4.99 10.60
C PRO A 249 -7.19 3.77 11.06
N SER A 250 -6.19 3.39 10.27
CA SER A 250 -5.22 2.35 10.64
C SER A 250 -4.32 2.80 11.81
N GLY A 251 -4.00 1.89 12.74
CA GLY A 251 -3.23 2.23 13.95
C GLY A 251 -1.76 2.62 13.69
N VAL A 252 -0.97 1.75 13.06
CA VAL A 252 0.49 1.88 12.91
C VAL A 252 0.89 2.90 11.84
N GLY A 253 0.16 2.97 10.72
CA GLY A 253 0.42 3.91 9.63
C GLY A 253 1.53 3.52 8.65
N VAL A 254 2.33 2.50 8.96
CA VAL A 254 3.29 1.86 8.04
C VAL A 254 2.97 0.38 7.84
N GLU A 255 3.45 -0.24 6.76
CA GLU A 255 3.21 -1.66 6.48
C GLU A 255 3.92 -2.61 7.44
N SER A 256 3.58 -3.91 7.35
CA SER A 256 4.24 -4.96 8.13
C SER A 256 5.73 -5.09 7.84
N THR A 257 6.49 -5.47 8.87
CA THR A 257 7.87 -5.93 8.72
C THR A 257 7.86 -7.28 8.01
N VAL A 258 8.68 -7.43 6.97
CA VAL A 258 8.79 -8.69 6.21
C VAL A 258 10.13 -9.33 6.52
N VAL A 259 10.10 -10.57 6.99
CA VAL A 259 11.27 -11.33 7.39
C VAL A 259 11.41 -12.64 6.63
N ASP A 260 12.65 -13.02 6.37
CA ASP A 260 13.04 -14.26 5.71
C ASP A 260 13.99 -15.05 6.60
N GLY A 261 13.45 -16.09 7.22
CA GLY A 261 14.18 -17.11 7.96
C GLY A 261 14.53 -18.35 7.12
N LEU A 262 14.29 -18.34 5.81
CA LEU A 262 14.70 -19.43 4.92
C LEU A 262 16.17 -19.31 4.49
N CYS A 263 16.80 -18.15 4.72
CA CYS A 263 18.22 -17.91 4.51
C CYS A 263 18.99 -17.90 5.83
N HIS A 264 20.31 -18.07 5.75
CA HIS A 264 21.23 -17.89 6.86
C HIS A 264 22.31 -16.86 6.48
N PRO A 265 22.54 -15.82 7.30
CA PRO A 265 21.73 -15.42 8.46
C PRO A 265 20.30 -15.03 8.04
N PRO A 266 19.31 -15.07 8.95
CA PRO A 266 17.96 -14.61 8.66
C PRO A 266 17.96 -13.12 8.31
N ALA A 267 16.99 -12.66 7.53
CA ALA A 267 17.01 -11.31 6.96
C ALA A 267 15.68 -10.56 7.10
N ILE A 268 15.76 -9.25 7.29
CA ILE A 268 14.64 -8.32 7.12
C ILE A 268 14.63 -7.86 5.67
N LEU A 269 13.57 -8.22 4.93
CA LEU A 269 13.36 -7.82 3.54
C LEU A 269 12.63 -6.48 3.40
N ARG A 270 11.87 -6.09 4.43
CA ARG A 270 11.20 -4.79 4.48
C ARG A 270 11.03 -4.33 5.94
N PRO A 271 11.45 -3.11 6.30
CA PRO A 271 11.18 -2.57 7.62
C PRO A 271 9.71 -2.14 7.72
N GLY A 272 9.12 -2.26 8.90
CA GLY A 272 7.71 -1.99 9.12
C GLY A 272 7.38 -1.82 10.61
N GLY A 273 6.18 -2.24 11.02
CA GLY A 273 5.70 -2.06 12.39
C GLY A 273 6.45 -2.81 13.49
N ILE A 274 7.40 -3.70 13.16
CA ILE A 274 8.23 -4.44 14.13
C ILE A 274 9.69 -4.18 13.86
N GLY A 275 10.44 -3.96 14.94
CA GLY A 275 11.82 -3.58 14.87
C GLY A 275 12.88 -4.65 14.74
N ILE A 276 14.07 -4.26 14.24
CA ILE A 276 15.21 -5.18 14.16
C ILE A 276 15.69 -5.54 15.57
N GLU A 277 15.73 -4.58 16.49
CA GLU A 277 16.16 -4.84 17.87
C GLU A 277 15.16 -5.76 18.58
N GLU A 278 13.86 -5.55 18.36
CA GLU A 278 12.82 -6.46 18.86
C GLU A 278 12.96 -7.88 18.28
N ILE A 279 13.20 -7.99 16.96
CA ILE A 279 13.43 -9.27 16.29
C ILE A 279 14.68 -9.97 16.86
N ARG A 280 15.77 -9.24 17.11
CA ARG A 280 17.02 -9.79 17.68
C ARG A 280 16.85 -10.40 19.06
N THR A 281 15.84 -9.99 19.82
CA THR A 281 15.54 -10.61 21.12
C THR A 281 14.93 -12.00 21.00
N CYS A 282 14.47 -12.40 19.81
CA CYS A 282 13.88 -13.71 19.58
C CYS A 282 14.96 -14.77 19.32
N PRO A 283 14.85 -15.97 19.93
CA PRO A 283 15.75 -17.09 19.67
C PRO A 283 15.89 -17.42 18.16
N GLY A 284 17.12 -17.53 17.68
CA GLY A 284 17.46 -17.81 16.28
C GLY A 284 17.56 -16.57 15.39
N TRP A 285 17.17 -15.39 15.89
CA TRP A 285 17.17 -14.13 15.13
C TRP A 285 18.20 -13.11 15.61
N GLN A 286 19.12 -13.52 16.50
CA GLN A 286 20.11 -12.61 17.11
C GLN A 286 21.07 -11.99 16.08
N ASP A 287 21.38 -12.72 15.00
CA ASP A 287 22.27 -12.29 13.92
C ASP A 287 21.51 -11.79 12.68
N VAL A 288 20.22 -11.49 12.82
CA VAL A 288 19.38 -11.00 11.71
C VAL A 288 20.02 -9.78 11.01
N ILE A 289 20.04 -9.84 9.68
CA ILE A 289 20.60 -8.81 8.82
C ILE A 289 19.52 -7.99 8.12
N VAL A 290 19.87 -6.77 7.72
CA VAL A 290 19.06 -5.94 6.83
C VAL A 290 19.39 -6.31 5.38
N ALA A 291 18.40 -6.78 4.62
CA ALA A 291 18.54 -7.15 3.21
C ALA A 291 17.73 -6.24 2.27
N TYR A 292 17.32 -5.07 2.75
CA TYR A 292 16.76 -4.01 1.93
C TYR A 292 17.79 -2.91 1.71
N ASN A 293 17.79 -2.35 0.50
CA ASN A 293 18.48 -1.10 0.20
C ASN A 293 17.48 0.05 0.28
N ASP A 294 17.94 1.24 0.68
CA ASP A 294 17.10 2.45 0.69
C ASP A 294 16.78 2.94 -0.73
N GLY A 295 17.54 2.50 -1.74
CA GLY A 295 17.23 2.68 -3.17
C GLY A 295 16.33 1.59 -3.75
N THR A 296 15.73 1.87 -4.92
CA THR A 296 15.07 0.85 -5.74
C THR A 296 16.08 -0.19 -6.21
N LEU A 297 15.80 -1.49 -6.06
CA LEU A 297 16.63 -2.54 -6.67
C LEU A 297 16.78 -2.30 -8.18
N ASP A 298 17.93 -2.68 -8.74
CA ASP A 298 18.16 -2.63 -10.18
C ASP A 298 17.05 -3.39 -10.92
N VAL A 299 16.60 -2.85 -12.06
CA VAL A 299 15.42 -3.31 -12.84
C VAL A 299 15.44 -4.83 -13.16
N LYS A 300 16.62 -5.46 -13.09
CA LYS A 300 16.85 -6.87 -13.41
C LYS A 300 16.62 -7.85 -12.26
N GLU A 301 16.52 -7.42 -11.00
CA GLU A 301 16.30 -8.35 -9.87
C GLU A 301 14.81 -8.62 -9.62
N ILE A 302 14.47 -9.88 -9.32
CA ILE A 302 13.10 -10.32 -9.02
C ILE A 302 12.84 -10.06 -7.51
N PRO A 303 11.85 -9.24 -7.14
CA PRO A 303 11.62 -8.88 -5.75
C PRO A 303 11.05 -10.08 -4.98
N ARG A 304 11.70 -10.44 -3.87
CA ARG A 304 11.25 -11.54 -2.98
C ARG A 304 10.06 -11.13 -2.10
N ALA A 305 9.87 -9.83 -1.90
CA ALA A 305 8.82 -9.24 -1.09
C ALA A 305 8.28 -7.94 -1.70
N PRO A 306 7.05 -7.53 -1.38
CA PRO A 306 6.51 -6.27 -1.86
C PRO A 306 7.29 -5.07 -1.32
N GLY A 307 7.55 -4.08 -2.18
CA GLY A 307 8.16 -2.80 -1.77
C GLY A 307 9.68 -2.69 -2.02
N MET A 308 10.28 -3.64 -2.76
CA MET A 308 11.73 -3.69 -3.01
C MET A 308 12.18 -3.06 -4.35
N LYS A 309 11.38 -3.19 -5.42
CA LYS A 309 11.83 -2.88 -6.80
C LYS A 309 11.40 -1.50 -7.33
N TYR A 310 10.15 -1.11 -7.11
CA TYR A 310 9.58 0.10 -7.71
C TYR A 310 9.66 1.30 -6.77
N ARG A 311 9.66 2.52 -7.33
CA ARG A 311 9.44 3.73 -6.53
C ARG A 311 8.04 3.64 -5.92
N HIS A 312 8.00 3.48 -4.61
CA HIS A 312 6.79 3.34 -3.82
C HIS A 312 6.62 4.58 -2.96
N TYR A 313 5.38 4.96 -2.67
CA TYR A 313 5.03 6.03 -1.73
C TYR A 313 5.29 7.45 -2.23
N SER A 314 5.52 7.62 -3.53
CA SER A 314 5.77 8.95 -4.08
C SER A 314 4.46 9.66 -4.39
N PRO A 315 4.22 10.86 -3.81
CA PRO A 315 3.19 11.77 -4.34
C PRO A 315 3.57 12.23 -5.75
N LYS A 316 2.65 12.93 -6.44
CA LYS A 316 2.95 13.62 -7.71
C LYS A 316 3.97 14.74 -7.48
N ALA A 317 3.82 15.46 -6.36
CA ALA A 317 4.76 16.49 -5.93
C ALA A 317 6.19 15.93 -5.75
N ARG A 318 7.21 16.74 -6.05
CA ARG A 318 8.60 16.36 -5.78
C ARG A 318 8.83 16.38 -4.26
N VAL A 319 9.25 15.26 -3.68
CA VAL A 319 9.62 15.21 -2.26
C VAL A 319 11.12 15.45 -2.09
N VAL A 320 11.48 16.37 -1.20
CA VAL A 320 12.86 16.65 -0.76
C VAL A 320 12.97 16.33 0.73
N LEU A 321 13.72 15.28 1.04
CA LEU A 321 13.96 14.84 2.42
C LEU A 321 15.23 15.50 2.96
N PHE A 322 15.12 16.17 4.10
CA PHE A 322 16.28 16.60 4.87
C PHE A 322 16.52 15.63 6.03
N GLU A 323 17.68 15.01 6.04
CA GLU A 323 18.06 14.05 7.07
C GLU A 323 18.14 14.71 8.45
N ALA A 324 17.92 13.94 9.51
CA ALA A 324 17.77 14.46 10.88
C ALA A 324 18.96 15.26 11.41
N ASN A 325 20.15 15.05 10.85
CA ASN A 325 21.36 15.77 11.20
C ASN A 325 21.55 17.07 10.41
N SER A 326 20.61 17.44 9.53
CA SER A 326 20.67 18.68 8.76
C SER A 326 20.52 19.89 9.67
N HIS A 327 21.41 20.86 9.53
CA HIS A 327 21.35 22.09 10.30
C HIS A 327 20.23 22.98 9.76
N PHE A 328 19.32 23.41 10.64
CA PHE A 328 18.17 24.25 10.27
C PHE A 328 18.54 25.49 9.43
N ALA A 329 19.66 26.16 9.73
CA ALA A 329 20.12 27.30 8.94
C ALA A 329 20.50 26.92 7.50
N GLY A 330 21.06 25.72 7.29
CA GLY A 330 21.34 25.16 5.97
C GLY A 330 20.06 24.81 5.21
N VAL A 331 19.13 24.14 5.89
CA VAL A 331 17.79 23.81 5.37
C VAL A 331 17.07 25.07 4.89
N LYS A 332 16.93 26.08 5.76
CA LYS A 332 16.26 27.34 5.44
C LYS A 332 16.89 28.03 4.22
N ARG A 333 18.23 28.10 4.17
CA ARG A 333 18.94 28.70 3.02
C ARG A 333 18.68 27.93 1.74
N HIS A 334 18.64 26.60 1.79
CA HIS A 334 18.33 25.76 0.64
C HIS A 334 16.92 26.02 0.12
N VAL A 335 15.91 25.96 1.00
CA VAL A 335 14.51 26.20 0.62
C VAL A 335 14.31 27.62 0.09
N GLN A 336 14.94 28.64 0.68
CA GLN A 336 14.90 30.00 0.16
C GLN A 336 15.51 30.13 -1.24
N LYS A 337 16.63 29.44 -1.47
CA LYS A 337 17.26 29.38 -2.79
C LYS A 337 16.34 28.70 -3.81
N ASP A 338 15.76 27.57 -3.44
CA ASP A 338 14.85 26.82 -4.30
C ASP A 338 13.60 27.62 -4.66
N LEU A 339 13.07 28.39 -3.70
CA LEU A 339 11.96 29.29 -3.93
C LEU A 339 12.31 30.45 -4.86
N SER A 340 13.55 30.97 -4.78
CA SER A 340 13.99 32.13 -5.58
C SER A 340 14.40 31.75 -7.01
N ASP A 341 14.68 30.48 -7.26
CA ASP A 341 15.01 29.95 -8.57
C ASP A 341 13.73 29.77 -9.42
N SER A 342 13.57 30.62 -10.43
CA SER A 342 12.44 30.58 -11.35
C SER A 342 12.44 29.32 -12.23
N ALA A 343 13.57 28.60 -12.38
CA ALA A 343 13.64 27.34 -13.12
C ALA A 343 13.03 26.16 -12.35
N ILE A 344 12.94 26.26 -11.01
CA ILE A 344 12.30 25.23 -10.18
C ILE A 344 10.77 25.32 -10.27
N GLY A 345 10.23 26.49 -10.64
CA GLY A 345 8.81 26.64 -10.98
C GLY A 345 7.82 26.34 -9.85
N ALA A 346 8.29 26.15 -8.60
CA ALA A 346 7.44 25.81 -7.48
C ALA A 346 6.65 27.03 -7.00
N HIS A 347 5.37 27.12 -7.33
CA HIS A 347 4.45 28.17 -6.90
C HIS A 347 3.80 27.84 -5.56
N ASN A 348 3.51 26.55 -5.36
CA ASN A 348 2.92 26.00 -4.16
C ASN A 348 3.90 25.00 -3.53
N ILE A 349 4.25 25.21 -2.26
CA ILE A 349 5.15 24.31 -1.54
C ILE A 349 4.47 23.69 -0.33
N GLY A 350 4.79 22.42 -0.07
CA GLY A 350 4.45 21.71 1.15
C GLY A 350 5.63 21.69 2.13
N ILE A 351 5.35 21.83 3.41
CA ILE A 351 6.32 21.72 4.50
C ILE A 351 5.74 20.72 5.50
N ILE A 352 6.40 19.57 5.64
CA ILE A 352 6.08 18.55 6.64
C ILE A 352 7.13 18.62 7.74
N ARG A 353 6.72 19.04 8.93
CA ARG A 353 7.58 19.21 10.11
C ARG A 353 7.37 18.07 11.09
N THR A 354 8.41 17.76 11.86
CA THR A 354 8.40 16.75 12.91
C THR A 354 8.84 17.33 14.25
N ARG A 355 10.14 17.51 14.49
CA ARG A 355 10.68 17.82 15.83
C ARG A 355 11.30 19.20 15.95
N ASN A 356 12.18 19.58 15.03
CA ASN A 356 13.07 20.72 15.19
C ASN A 356 12.68 21.90 14.30
N TRP A 357 11.92 21.69 13.22
CA TRP A 357 11.54 22.77 12.33
C TRP A 357 10.46 23.67 12.96
N PRO A 358 10.69 24.99 13.05
CA PRO A 358 9.66 25.93 13.48
C PRO A 358 8.56 26.03 12.42
N GLN A 359 7.39 26.51 12.85
CA GLN A 359 6.26 26.74 11.93
C GLN A 359 6.65 27.65 10.76
N GLY A 360 6.28 27.23 9.56
CA GLY A 360 6.61 27.88 8.30
C GLY A 360 8.09 27.83 7.93
N LEU A 361 8.89 26.95 8.57
CA LEU A 361 10.34 26.80 8.35
C LEU A 361 11.12 28.12 8.55
N GLY A 362 10.54 29.08 9.27
CA GLY A 362 11.10 30.43 9.40
C GLY A 362 11.21 31.21 8.08
N LEU A 363 10.40 30.86 7.06
CA LEU A 363 10.35 31.56 5.77
C LEU A 363 9.65 32.92 5.85
N ALA A 364 8.82 33.13 6.88
CA ALA A 364 8.23 34.41 7.24
C ALA A 364 8.60 34.78 8.68
N THR A 365 8.51 36.07 9.04
CA THR A 365 8.68 36.47 10.45
C THR A 365 7.50 35.97 11.28
N THR A 366 7.70 35.80 12.58
CA THR A 366 6.65 35.32 13.50
C THR A 366 5.38 36.16 13.41
N ASP A 367 5.49 37.49 13.37
CA ASP A 367 4.35 38.40 13.26
C ASP A 367 3.59 38.25 11.92
N THR A 368 4.33 38.03 10.83
CA THR A 368 3.73 37.81 9.52
C THR A 368 3.03 36.45 9.47
N LEU A 369 3.63 35.40 10.04
CA LEU A 369 3.03 34.07 10.15
C LEU A 369 1.73 34.12 10.95
N ILE A 370 1.75 34.68 12.17
CA ILE A 370 0.55 34.75 13.03
C ILE A 370 -0.60 35.48 12.33
N SER A 371 -0.32 36.58 11.63
CA SER A 371 -1.35 37.36 10.95
C SER A 371 -1.84 36.75 9.62
N SER A 372 -1.03 35.92 8.96
CA SER A 372 -1.33 35.39 7.62
C SER A 372 -1.65 33.90 7.56
N LEU A 373 -1.40 33.13 8.63
CA LEU A 373 -1.78 31.72 8.71
C LEU A 373 -3.29 31.58 8.53
N ARG A 374 -3.68 30.71 7.61
CA ARG A 374 -5.08 30.36 7.36
C ARG A 374 -5.24 28.84 7.43
N PRO A 375 -6.18 28.31 8.22
CA PRO A 375 -6.47 26.88 8.21
C PRO A 375 -6.94 26.48 6.81
N VAL A 376 -6.51 25.31 6.35
CA VAL A 376 -6.89 24.75 5.04
C VAL A 376 -7.87 23.63 5.28
N SER A 377 -9.03 23.69 4.62
CA SER A 377 -9.96 22.56 4.60
C SER A 377 -9.31 21.42 3.82
N SER A 378 -8.97 20.33 4.51
CA SER A 378 -8.31 19.17 3.92
C SER A 378 -8.70 17.90 4.68
N ALA A 379 -8.28 16.73 4.18
CA ALA A 379 -8.50 15.45 4.84
C ALA A 379 -7.77 15.31 6.20
N ILE A 380 -6.85 16.23 6.52
CA ILE A 380 -6.11 16.28 7.78
C ILE A 380 -6.41 17.58 8.54
N GLU A 381 -6.55 17.48 9.86
CA GLU A 381 -6.69 18.63 10.74
C GLU A 381 -5.33 19.27 11.01
N GLY A 382 -5.28 20.61 11.14
CA GLY A 382 -4.04 21.32 11.50
C GLY A 382 -3.12 21.68 10.33
N LEU A 383 -3.57 21.50 9.08
CA LEU A 383 -2.89 22.02 7.90
C LEU A 383 -3.17 23.52 7.74
N HIS A 384 -2.11 24.30 7.57
CA HIS A 384 -2.21 25.76 7.44
C HIS A 384 -1.53 26.25 6.17
N SER A 385 -2.07 27.30 5.57
CA SER A 385 -1.45 28.01 4.45
C SER A 385 -0.97 29.39 4.87
N PHE A 386 0.12 29.85 4.26
CA PHE A 386 0.60 31.22 4.42
C PHE A 386 1.37 31.69 3.17
N PRO A 387 1.34 33.00 2.85
CA PRO A 387 2.11 33.57 1.76
C PRO A 387 3.60 33.68 2.11
N VAL A 388 4.46 33.35 1.15
CA VAL A 388 5.92 33.53 1.24
C VAL A 388 6.35 34.56 0.20
N PRO A 389 6.86 35.74 0.61
CA PRO A 389 7.40 36.71 -0.32
C PRO A 389 8.75 36.21 -0.85
N VAL A 390 8.91 36.25 -2.17
CA VAL A 390 10.12 35.76 -2.85
C VAL A 390 10.62 36.79 -3.85
N GLN A 391 11.93 37.05 -3.79
CA GLN A 391 12.62 37.94 -4.71
C GLN A 391 13.37 37.07 -5.73
N GLU A 392 12.89 37.06 -6.98
CA GLU A 392 13.49 36.25 -8.04
C GLU A 392 14.86 36.78 -8.43
N THR A 393 15.84 35.89 -8.61
CA THR A 393 17.17 36.27 -9.09
C THR A 393 17.08 36.86 -10.49
N GLY A 394 17.33 38.17 -10.60
CA GLY A 394 17.35 38.89 -11.88
C GLY A 394 16.06 39.64 -12.25
N SER A 395 15.04 39.65 -11.37
CA SER A 395 13.82 40.45 -11.56
C SER A 395 13.60 41.45 -10.42
N PRO A 396 13.22 42.71 -10.70
CA PRO A 396 12.92 43.70 -9.67
C PRO A 396 11.54 43.49 -9.00
N SER A 397 10.68 42.60 -9.53
CA SER A 397 9.35 42.36 -8.98
C SER A 397 9.37 41.26 -7.91
N SER A 398 8.90 41.58 -6.70
CA SER A 398 8.61 40.57 -5.67
C SER A 398 7.36 39.77 -6.06
N ARG A 399 7.44 38.44 -6.03
CA ARG A 399 6.28 37.54 -6.17
C ARG A 399 5.94 36.93 -4.81
N THR A 400 4.69 36.50 -4.67
CA THR A 400 4.23 35.77 -3.49
C THR A 400 3.93 34.35 -3.89
N LYS A 401 4.55 33.40 -3.19
CA LYS A 401 4.30 31.97 -3.31
C LYS A 401 3.43 31.49 -2.14
N THR A 402 2.76 30.35 -2.29
CA THR A 402 1.94 29.79 -1.21
C THR A 402 2.68 28.62 -0.56
N ALA A 403 2.77 28.63 0.77
CA ALA A 403 3.30 27.52 1.53
C ALA A 403 2.21 26.87 2.38
N TYR A 404 2.22 25.54 2.42
CA TYR A 404 1.34 24.70 3.23
C TYR A 404 2.17 24.02 4.30
N ASP A 405 1.89 24.32 5.57
CA ASP A 405 2.61 23.82 6.73
C ASP A 405 1.78 22.79 7.49
N TYR A 406 2.39 21.62 7.71
CA TYR A 406 1.81 20.54 8.50
C TYR A 406 2.81 20.03 9.54
N HIS A 407 2.33 19.81 10.76
CA HIS A 407 3.12 19.23 11.85
C HIS A 407 2.64 17.82 12.15
N LEU A 408 3.50 16.83 11.92
CA LEU A 408 3.21 15.42 12.20
C LEU A 408 3.21 15.05 13.68
N GLY A 409 3.68 15.95 14.54
CA GLY A 409 3.99 15.68 15.95
C GLY A 409 5.46 15.30 16.16
N SER A 410 5.87 15.27 17.43
CA SER A 410 7.25 14.97 17.85
C SER A 410 7.52 13.47 18.01
N GLU A 411 6.50 12.71 18.38
CA GLU A 411 6.61 11.30 18.70
C GLU A 411 6.65 10.44 17.43
N THR A 412 7.55 9.46 17.39
CA THR A 412 7.74 8.57 16.23
C THR A 412 6.44 7.87 15.82
N GLY A 413 5.59 7.50 16.78
CA GLY A 413 4.26 6.91 16.51
C GLY A 413 3.32 7.86 15.77
N ALA A 414 3.25 9.13 16.17
CA ALA A 414 2.44 10.14 15.52
C ALA A 414 2.95 10.42 14.09
N ILE A 415 4.28 10.48 13.93
CA ILE A 415 4.93 10.67 12.63
C ILE A 415 4.59 9.50 11.68
N ALA A 416 4.71 8.25 12.15
CA ALA A 416 4.36 7.08 11.35
C ALA A 416 2.88 7.06 10.95
N HIS A 417 1.99 7.40 11.88
CA HIS A 417 0.54 7.46 11.63
C HIS A 417 0.15 8.54 10.62
N GLY A 418 0.73 9.74 10.76
CA GLY A 418 0.36 10.90 9.94
C GLY A 418 1.07 10.99 8.59
N LEU A 419 2.20 10.29 8.39
CA LEU A 419 3.09 10.48 7.24
C LEU A 419 2.36 10.38 5.89
N PHE A 420 1.65 9.27 5.65
CA PHE A 420 0.98 9.08 4.36
C PHE A 420 -0.21 10.02 4.17
N ALA A 421 -0.92 10.37 5.25
CA ALA A 421 -2.02 11.32 5.20
C ALA A 421 -1.51 12.73 4.84
N ALA A 422 -0.38 13.15 5.42
CA ALA A 422 0.28 14.42 5.10
C ALA A 422 0.72 14.50 3.64
N LEU A 423 1.39 13.46 3.14
CA LEU A 423 1.81 13.39 1.74
C LEU A 423 0.61 13.45 0.79
N ARG A 424 -0.49 12.77 1.11
CA ARG A 424 -1.73 12.80 0.32
C ARG A 424 -2.41 14.16 0.33
N ALA A 425 -2.59 14.76 1.51
CA ALA A 425 -3.25 16.05 1.63
C ALA A 425 -2.52 17.15 0.86
N LEU A 426 -1.19 17.13 0.86
CA LEU A 426 -0.39 18.06 0.07
C LEU A 426 -0.48 17.78 -1.44
N ASP A 427 -0.55 16.51 -1.85
CA ASP A 427 -0.75 16.13 -3.26
C ASP A 427 -2.14 16.53 -3.79
N GLU A 428 -3.16 16.55 -2.93
CA GLU A 428 -4.51 17.06 -3.26
C GLU A 428 -4.57 18.58 -3.40
N LEU A 429 -3.61 19.30 -2.82
CA LEU A 429 -3.47 20.75 -2.95
C LEU A 429 -2.60 21.16 -4.15
N ASP A 430 -2.21 20.20 -4.99
CA ASP A 430 -1.36 20.39 -6.17
C ASP A 430 -0.09 21.20 -5.84
N VAL A 431 0.59 20.85 -4.73
CA VAL A 431 1.90 21.44 -4.44
C VAL A 431 2.96 20.90 -5.39
N ASP A 432 3.92 21.74 -5.77
CA ASP A 432 4.97 21.38 -6.72
C ASP A 432 6.10 20.59 -6.04
N VAL A 433 6.42 20.97 -4.80
CA VAL A 433 7.49 20.38 -3.98
C VAL A 433 7.06 20.27 -2.52
N ILE A 434 7.43 19.17 -1.87
CA ILE A 434 7.22 18.90 -0.45
C ILE A 434 8.59 18.79 0.22
N TYR A 435 8.89 19.69 1.15
CA TYR A 435 10.05 19.60 2.01
C TYR A 435 9.69 18.87 3.30
N VAL A 436 10.44 17.83 3.64
CA VAL A 436 10.14 16.97 4.80
C VAL A 436 11.31 16.96 5.77
N GLU A 437 10.99 17.18 7.05
CA GLU A 437 11.91 17.02 8.16
C GLU A 437 12.05 15.52 8.53
N GLY A 438 13.23 14.96 8.26
CA GLY A 438 13.58 13.60 8.67
C GLY A 438 13.80 13.46 10.18
N ILE A 439 13.66 12.24 10.67
CA ILE A 439 13.96 11.84 12.06
C ILE A 439 15.15 10.89 12.10
N SER A 440 15.74 10.68 13.28
CA SER A 440 16.91 9.83 13.41
C SER A 440 16.50 8.36 13.34
N ASP A 441 17.11 7.60 12.43
CA ASP A 441 16.94 6.14 12.32
C ASP A 441 17.32 5.41 13.63
N ARG A 442 18.06 6.08 14.52
CA ARG A 442 18.49 5.55 15.81
C ARG A 442 17.46 5.73 16.92
N ASP A 443 16.36 6.42 16.65
CA ASP A 443 15.32 6.72 17.64
C ASP A 443 14.35 5.55 17.85
N GLY A 444 14.71 4.37 17.33
CA GLY A 444 13.93 3.17 17.39
C GLY A 444 13.46 2.73 16.01
N ASP A 445 12.95 1.51 15.97
CA ASP A 445 12.71 0.83 14.70
C ASP A 445 11.57 1.42 13.87
N LEU A 446 10.53 1.95 14.52
CA LEU A 446 9.47 2.66 13.84
C LEU A 446 10.01 3.91 13.13
N ALA A 447 11.07 4.55 13.67
CA ALA A 447 11.72 5.68 13.03
C ALA A 447 12.48 5.24 11.77
N ALA A 448 13.20 4.11 11.83
CA ALA A 448 13.84 3.51 10.66
C ALA A 448 12.82 3.12 9.58
N ALA A 449 11.64 2.60 9.97
CA ALA A 449 10.55 2.31 9.04
C ALA A 449 10.02 3.58 8.36
N VAL A 450 9.75 4.65 9.13
CA VAL A 450 9.36 5.97 8.62
C VAL A 450 10.39 6.51 7.64
N MET A 451 11.67 6.50 8.01
CA MET A 451 12.75 7.02 7.18
C MET A 451 12.94 6.21 5.90
N ASN A 452 12.77 4.88 5.95
CA ASN A 452 12.74 4.07 4.73
C ASN A 452 11.59 4.47 3.77
N ARG A 453 10.41 4.82 4.30
CA ARG A 453 9.29 5.33 3.47
C ARG A 453 9.58 6.72 2.90
N LEU A 454 10.17 7.60 3.70
CA LEU A 454 10.56 8.94 3.27
C LEU A 454 11.62 8.91 2.18
N ARG A 455 12.69 8.12 2.34
CA ARG A 455 13.75 7.95 1.32
C ARG A 455 13.19 7.39 0.01
N LYS A 456 12.28 6.41 0.08
CA LYS A 456 11.59 5.88 -1.12
C LYS A 456 10.63 6.85 -1.80
N ALA A 457 10.00 7.74 -1.03
CA ALA A 457 9.15 8.80 -1.56
C ALA A 457 9.97 9.96 -2.14
N ALA A 458 11.14 10.24 -1.57
CA ALA A 458 12.02 11.35 -1.93
C ALA A 458 12.53 11.23 -3.37
N GLY A 459 12.45 12.34 -4.11
CA GLY A 459 13.17 12.53 -5.37
C GLY A 459 14.58 13.08 -5.16
N ALA A 460 14.88 13.60 -3.97
CA ALA A 460 16.20 14.06 -3.55
C ALA A 460 16.35 13.96 -2.02
N GLU A 461 17.53 13.52 -1.59
CA GLU A 461 17.93 13.43 -0.19
C GLU A 461 19.03 14.47 0.10
N MET A 462 18.89 15.20 1.21
CA MET A 462 19.75 16.32 1.55
C MET A 462 20.33 16.15 2.97
N LYS A 463 21.64 16.41 3.09
CA LYS A 463 22.39 16.56 4.35
C LYS A 463 23.13 17.89 4.27
N VAL A 464 22.61 18.93 4.95
CA VAL A 464 23.06 20.34 4.80
C VAL A 464 23.38 21.02 6.12
#